data_AF-A0A7Y5N5C5-F1
#
_entry.id   AF-A0A7Y5N5C5-F1
#
_cell.length_a   1.000
_cell.length_b   1.000
_cell.length_c   1.000
_cell.angle_alpha   90.00
_cell.angle_beta   90.00
_cell.angle_gamma   90.00
#
_symmetry.space_group_name_H-M   'P 1'
#
loop_
_entity.id
_entity.type
_entity.pdbx_description
1 polymer ?
#
loop_
_entity_poly.entity_id
_entity_poly.type
_entity_poly.pdbx_seq_one_letter_code
_entity_poly.pdbx_strand_id
1 'polypeptide(L)'
;MTVRRIMGLETEYGISVPGDPMANPMYLSGQVVSVYAAAQGIRSNQSSWDYAFEDPLRDARGWQLDRQTADPSQLTDVEDPTLANVVLTNGARYYVDHAHPEYSSPEVTLPRAAVTWDRAGDAIALESVRLLAARPGQPPVNLYKNNADGKGQSYGTHENYLMPRRTPFPEIVRHLIPFFVTRQVVCGAGRVGLGVDSRGAGYQISQRADFFETEVGLETTLKRPIINTRDEPHAVADRYRRLHVIIGDANQLDVATLLKTGTTSLVLGMIEDGHLAEDWSIRRPVAALQTVSHDPTLQATVELADGRTVTALDVQWMYLEAARTWLDRRGDDPEPEATAQVMALWEEVLTSLGRDVM
;
A
#
# COMPACT_ATOMS: atom_id res chain seq x y z
N MET A 1 -6.98 1.37 -19.64
CA MET A 1 -7.27 2.39 -18.62
C MET A 1 -6.00 3.18 -18.39
N THR A 2 -6.02 4.52 -18.35
CA THR A 2 -4.87 5.40 -18.04
C THR A 2 -4.73 5.59 -16.52
N VAL A 3 -4.29 6.76 -16.04
CA VAL A 3 -4.34 7.05 -14.59
C VAL A 3 -5.77 7.04 -14.03
N ARG A 4 -6.79 7.21 -14.88
CA ARG A 4 -8.19 7.06 -14.48
C ARG A 4 -8.53 5.60 -14.20
N ARG A 5 -8.56 5.25 -12.91
CA ARG A 5 -8.83 3.90 -12.41
C ARG A 5 -9.45 4.02 -11.02
N ILE A 6 -10.46 3.19 -10.72
CA ILE A 6 -10.97 3.11 -9.35
C ILE A 6 -9.86 2.58 -8.44
N MET A 7 -9.52 3.34 -7.41
CA MET A 7 -8.46 3.03 -6.47
C MET A 7 -8.79 3.51 -5.07
N GLY A 8 -8.04 3.03 -4.07
CA GLY A 8 -8.16 3.44 -2.67
C GLY A 8 -6.88 3.16 -1.89
N LEU A 9 -6.69 3.83 -0.76
CA LEU A 9 -5.55 3.66 0.13
C LEU A 9 -6.04 3.27 1.53
N GLU A 10 -5.36 2.31 2.15
CA GLU A 10 -5.60 1.87 3.52
C GLU A 10 -4.33 2.14 4.32
N THR A 11 -4.43 2.79 5.48
CA THR A 11 -3.26 3.18 6.28
C THR A 11 -3.46 2.79 7.73
N GLU A 12 -2.70 1.80 8.18
CA GLU A 12 -2.53 1.45 9.59
C GLU A 12 -1.58 2.48 10.24
N TYR A 13 -2.00 3.12 11.33
CA TYR A 13 -1.16 4.07 12.05
C TYR A 13 -0.41 3.36 13.18
N GLY A 14 0.90 3.58 13.28
CA GLY A 14 1.66 3.27 14.48
C GLY A 14 1.08 4.04 15.68
N ILE A 15 1.03 3.42 16.86
CA ILE A 15 0.41 4.01 18.06
C ILE A 15 1.33 3.85 19.28
N SER A 16 1.41 4.88 20.13
CA SER A 16 2.14 4.80 21.40
C SER A 16 1.57 5.73 22.47
N VAL A 17 1.89 5.41 23.73
CA VAL A 17 1.66 6.28 24.88
C VAL A 17 3.03 6.65 25.48
N PRO A 18 3.49 7.90 25.34
CA PRO A 18 4.73 8.33 25.95
C PRO A 18 4.74 8.11 27.47
N GLY A 19 5.74 7.38 27.96
CA GLY A 19 5.88 7.03 29.37
C GLY A 19 5.20 5.73 29.80
N ASP A 20 4.42 5.08 28.94
CA ASP A 20 3.81 3.78 29.21
C ASP A 20 4.10 2.76 28.08
N PRO A 21 5.22 2.03 28.18
CA PRO A 21 5.59 1.04 27.16
C PRO A 21 4.73 -0.22 27.18
N MET A 22 3.89 -0.42 28.22
CA MET A 22 3.02 -1.60 28.37
C MET A 22 1.57 -1.31 27.98
N ALA A 23 1.28 -0.10 27.52
CA ALA A 23 -0.06 0.29 27.10
C ALA A 23 -0.57 -0.64 25.99
N ASN A 24 -1.81 -1.12 26.14
CA ASN A 24 -2.40 -2.07 25.19
C ASN A 24 -2.78 -1.34 23.88
N PRO A 25 -2.14 -1.65 22.74
CA PRO A 25 -2.36 -0.92 21.49
C PRO A 25 -3.76 -1.16 20.91
N MET A 26 -4.33 -2.37 21.04
CA MET A 26 -5.69 -2.66 20.56
C MET A 26 -6.73 -1.78 21.29
N TYR A 27 -6.60 -1.68 22.61
CA TYR A 27 -7.49 -0.85 23.43
C TYR A 27 -7.36 0.64 23.06
N LEU A 28 -6.12 1.13 22.90
CA LEU A 28 -5.86 2.52 22.51
C LEU A 28 -6.43 2.83 21.12
N SER A 29 -6.23 1.95 20.15
CA SER A 29 -6.79 2.07 18.80
C SER A 29 -8.32 2.14 18.84
N GLY A 30 -8.97 1.30 19.65
CA GLY A 30 -10.40 1.36 19.91
C GLY A 30 -10.86 2.71 20.48
N GLN A 31 -10.11 3.28 21.44
CA GLN A 31 -10.41 4.61 21.98
C GLN A 31 -10.29 5.71 20.92
N VAL A 32 -9.24 5.68 20.10
CA VAL A 32 -8.96 6.64 19.01
C VAL A 32 -10.09 6.64 17.99
N VAL A 33 -10.50 5.46 17.50
CA VAL A 33 -11.60 5.36 16.51
C VAL A 33 -12.93 5.76 17.15
N SER A 34 -13.22 5.27 18.35
CA SER A 34 -14.50 5.52 19.03
C SER A 34 -14.72 6.99 19.39
N VAL A 35 -13.68 7.72 19.79
CA VAL A 35 -13.84 9.14 20.15
C VAL A 35 -14.20 9.99 18.93
N TYR A 36 -13.60 9.70 17.77
CA TYR A 36 -13.93 10.40 16.54
C TYR A 36 -15.34 10.08 16.07
N ALA A 37 -15.70 8.79 16.03
CA ALA A 37 -17.05 8.34 15.68
C ALA A 37 -18.13 9.01 16.56
N ALA A 38 -17.91 9.03 17.88
CA ALA A 38 -18.82 9.68 18.83
C ALA A 38 -18.97 11.19 18.58
N ALA A 39 -17.87 11.89 18.26
CA ALA A 39 -17.89 13.32 17.93
C ALA A 39 -18.66 13.61 16.62
N GLN A 40 -18.68 12.65 15.69
CA GLN A 40 -19.48 12.72 14.46
C GLN A 40 -20.93 12.23 14.63
N GLY A 41 -21.34 11.85 15.85
CA GLY A 41 -22.68 11.29 16.11
C GLY A 41 -22.90 9.88 15.52
N ILE A 42 -21.83 9.20 15.11
CA ILE A 42 -21.86 7.83 14.59
C ILE A 42 -21.80 6.88 15.79
N ARG A 43 -22.83 6.02 15.95
CA ARG A 43 -22.76 4.94 16.94
C ARG A 43 -21.94 3.81 16.34
N SER A 44 -20.90 3.37 17.04
CA SER A 44 -20.00 2.28 16.62
C SER A 44 -20.73 0.99 16.23
N ASN A 45 -21.94 0.76 16.76
CA ASN A 45 -22.77 -0.42 16.48
C ASN A 45 -23.87 -0.18 15.42
N GLN A 46 -23.91 0.97 14.72
CA GLN A 46 -24.95 1.30 13.73
C GLN A 46 -24.44 1.36 12.28
N SER A 47 -23.14 1.49 12.07
CA SER A 47 -22.52 1.41 10.73
C SER A 47 -21.83 0.05 10.58
N SER A 48 -22.63 -1.03 10.60
CA SER A 48 -22.12 -2.38 10.37
C SER A 48 -21.58 -2.46 8.95
N TRP A 49 -20.27 -2.67 8.82
CA TRP A 49 -19.65 -3.02 7.54
C TRP A 49 -20.29 -4.31 7.01
N ASP A 50 -20.63 -4.35 5.72
CA ASP A 50 -21.26 -5.52 5.12
C ASP A 50 -20.18 -6.51 4.66
N TYR A 51 -19.98 -7.55 5.47
CA TYR A 51 -19.03 -8.64 5.21
C TYR A 51 -19.57 -9.71 4.25
N ALA A 52 -20.81 -9.64 3.77
CA ALA A 52 -21.47 -10.73 3.03
C ALA A 52 -20.75 -11.16 1.74
N PHE A 53 -19.88 -10.30 1.20
CA PHE A 53 -19.10 -10.55 -0.01
C PHE A 53 -17.58 -10.62 0.24
N GLU A 54 -17.15 -10.66 1.51
CA GLU A 54 -15.77 -10.95 1.89
C GLU A 54 -15.51 -12.45 1.85
N ASP A 55 -14.33 -12.82 1.38
CA ASP A 55 -13.88 -14.20 1.26
C ASP A 55 -12.34 -14.20 1.35
N PRO A 56 -11.80 -13.98 2.57
CA PRO A 56 -10.39 -13.63 2.72
C PRO A 56 -9.45 -14.80 2.49
N LEU A 57 -10.03 -16.00 2.39
CA LEU A 57 -9.34 -17.26 2.13
C LEU A 57 -9.33 -17.62 0.64
N ARG A 58 -9.96 -16.81 -0.20
CA ARG A 58 -9.96 -16.97 -1.65
C ARG A 58 -8.68 -16.42 -2.25
N ASP A 59 -7.94 -17.30 -2.92
CA ASP A 59 -6.71 -16.95 -3.60
C ASP A 59 -6.98 -16.62 -5.08
N ALA A 60 -6.39 -15.52 -5.55
CA ALA A 60 -6.48 -15.06 -6.93
C ALA A 60 -5.98 -16.07 -7.98
N ARG A 61 -5.18 -17.08 -7.57
CA ARG A 61 -4.73 -18.19 -8.42
C ARG A 61 -5.78 -19.29 -8.58
N GLY A 62 -6.94 -19.18 -7.94
CA GLY A 62 -8.09 -20.05 -8.16
C GLY A 62 -8.29 -21.17 -7.14
N TRP A 63 -7.63 -21.11 -5.99
CA TRP A 63 -7.80 -22.08 -4.90
C TRP A 63 -8.28 -21.39 -3.61
N GLN A 64 -8.76 -22.19 -2.66
CA GLN A 64 -9.31 -21.71 -1.38
C GLN A 64 -8.45 -22.26 -0.25
N LEU A 65 -8.02 -21.40 0.67
CA LEU A 65 -7.35 -21.83 1.90
C LEU A 65 -8.39 -22.42 2.88
N ASP A 66 -8.06 -23.54 3.52
CA ASP A 66 -8.93 -24.13 4.53
C ASP A 66 -8.95 -23.25 5.78
N ARG A 67 -10.13 -22.80 6.17
CA ARG A 67 -10.38 -21.93 7.33
C ARG A 67 -9.86 -22.53 8.63
N GLN A 68 -9.82 -23.87 8.77
CA GLN A 68 -9.28 -24.51 9.98
C GLN A 68 -7.75 -24.38 10.10
N THR A 69 -7.07 -24.17 8.97
CA THR A 69 -5.61 -24.02 8.90
C THR A 69 -5.18 -22.56 8.75
N ALA A 70 -6.13 -21.66 8.50
CA ALA A 70 -5.87 -20.24 8.35
C ALA A 70 -5.43 -19.63 9.68
N ASP A 71 -4.46 -18.71 9.61
CA ASP A 71 -4.08 -17.90 10.77
C ASP A 71 -5.26 -16.98 11.14
N PRO A 72 -5.53 -16.72 12.42
CA PRO A 72 -6.60 -15.81 12.84
C PRO A 72 -6.53 -14.43 12.18
N SER A 73 -5.34 -13.91 11.88
CA SER A 73 -5.16 -12.62 11.20
C SER A 73 -5.60 -12.63 9.73
N GLN A 74 -5.90 -13.79 9.16
CA GLN A 74 -6.46 -13.93 7.80
C GLN A 74 -7.99 -13.95 7.79
N LEU A 75 -8.65 -14.03 8.95
CA LEU A 75 -10.12 -14.13 9.04
C LEU A 75 -10.77 -12.75 9.16
N THR A 76 -10.65 -11.94 8.11
CA THR A 76 -11.17 -10.54 8.11
C THR A 76 -12.68 -10.43 7.98
N ASP A 77 -13.36 -11.54 7.67
CA ASP A 77 -14.81 -11.66 7.53
C ASP A 77 -15.57 -11.87 8.85
N VAL A 78 -14.87 -11.78 9.98
CA VAL A 78 -15.44 -11.94 11.33
C VAL A 78 -15.57 -10.59 12.00
N GLU A 79 -16.80 -10.22 12.36
CA GLU A 79 -17.04 -9.04 13.19
C GLU A 79 -16.56 -9.30 14.63
N ASP A 80 -15.61 -8.49 15.10
CA ASP A 80 -15.30 -8.38 16.52
C ASP A 80 -16.10 -7.20 17.11
N PRO A 81 -17.20 -7.46 17.86
CA PRO A 81 -18.04 -6.40 18.41
C PRO A 81 -17.32 -5.55 19.46
N THR A 82 -16.11 -5.93 19.88
CA THR A 82 -15.27 -5.16 20.80
C THR A 82 -14.36 -4.16 20.09
N LEU A 83 -14.17 -4.31 18.78
CA LEU A 83 -13.37 -3.42 17.95
C LEU A 83 -14.25 -2.37 17.27
N ALA A 84 -13.82 -1.11 17.35
CA ALA A 84 -14.53 -0.04 16.69
C ALA A 84 -14.35 -0.14 15.16
N ASN A 85 -15.46 -0.12 14.42
CA ASN A 85 -15.48 -0.14 12.96
C ASN A 85 -16.61 0.76 12.47
N VAL A 86 -16.28 1.83 11.74
CA VAL A 86 -17.27 2.80 11.27
C VAL A 86 -17.06 3.20 9.82
N VAL A 87 -18.16 3.52 9.14
CA VAL A 87 -18.15 4.19 7.84
C VAL A 87 -18.43 5.67 8.07
N LEU A 88 -17.54 6.52 7.57
CA LEU A 88 -17.59 7.97 7.74
C LEU A 88 -18.42 8.63 6.64
N THR A 89 -18.84 9.88 6.86
CA THR A 89 -19.67 10.64 5.90
C THR A 89 -18.97 10.97 4.59
N ASN A 90 -17.64 10.85 4.53
CA ASN A 90 -16.86 10.95 3.30
C ASN A 90 -16.74 9.62 2.53
N GLY A 91 -17.36 8.54 3.01
CA GLY A 91 -17.29 7.20 2.43
C GLY A 91 -16.08 6.37 2.87
N ALA A 92 -15.19 6.92 3.71
CA ALA A 92 -14.07 6.16 4.25
C ALA A 92 -14.52 5.14 5.30
N ARG A 93 -13.75 4.06 5.46
CA ARG A 93 -13.82 3.18 6.63
C ARG A 93 -12.78 3.64 7.65
N TYR A 94 -13.16 3.73 8.92
CA TYR A 94 -12.24 4.02 10.02
C TYR A 94 -12.46 3.00 11.13
N TYR A 95 -11.47 2.16 11.39
CA TYR A 95 -11.63 0.96 12.20
C TYR A 95 -10.36 0.56 12.94
N VAL A 96 -10.47 -0.43 13.81
CA VAL A 96 -9.30 -1.07 14.42
C VAL A 96 -8.96 -2.31 13.61
N ASP A 97 -7.79 -2.31 12.97
CA ASP A 97 -7.22 -3.52 12.39
C ASP A 97 -6.11 -4.03 13.30
N HIS A 98 -6.34 -5.22 13.88
CA HIS A 98 -5.47 -5.81 14.89
C HIS A 98 -5.11 -4.81 16.01
N ALA A 99 -3.87 -4.30 16.02
CA ALA A 99 -3.36 -3.38 17.03
C ALA A 99 -3.43 -1.90 16.63
N HIS A 100 -3.86 -1.59 15.41
CA HIS A 100 -3.72 -0.27 14.80
C HIS A 100 -5.07 0.39 14.53
N PRO A 101 -5.20 1.71 14.71
CA PRO A 101 -6.30 2.43 14.09
C PRO A 101 -5.98 2.54 12.59
N GLU A 102 -6.93 2.17 11.75
CA GLU A 102 -6.77 2.14 10.31
C GLU A 102 -7.81 3.00 9.63
N TYR A 103 -7.35 3.80 8.67
CA TYR A 103 -8.19 4.58 7.76
C TYR A 103 -8.09 3.99 6.35
N SER A 104 -9.22 3.58 5.80
CA SER A 104 -9.37 3.18 4.39
C SER A 104 -10.15 4.26 3.66
N SER A 105 -9.53 4.90 2.67
CA SER A 105 -10.13 5.99 1.90
C SER A 105 -11.41 5.56 1.19
N PRO A 106 -12.34 6.49 0.85
CA PRO A 106 -13.37 6.18 -0.14
C PRO A 106 -12.73 5.77 -1.47
N GLU A 107 -13.51 5.12 -2.32
CA GLU A 107 -13.10 4.84 -3.69
C GLU A 107 -12.94 6.15 -4.47
N VAL A 108 -11.77 6.32 -5.09
CA VAL A 108 -11.46 7.47 -5.94
C VAL A 108 -11.11 7.00 -7.34
N THR A 109 -11.10 7.90 -8.32
CA THR A 109 -10.81 7.53 -9.72
C THR A 109 -9.49 8.11 -10.24
N LEU A 110 -8.82 8.95 -9.46
CA LEU A 110 -7.60 9.66 -9.87
C LEU A 110 -6.54 9.68 -8.75
N PRO A 111 -5.25 9.63 -9.10
CA PRO A 111 -4.15 9.69 -8.12
C PRO A 111 -4.22 10.92 -7.19
N ARG A 112 -4.58 12.10 -7.71
CA ARG A 112 -4.72 13.32 -6.89
C ARG A 112 -5.85 13.22 -5.87
N ALA A 113 -6.94 12.55 -6.24
CA ALA A 113 -8.03 12.29 -5.30
C ALA A 113 -7.60 11.27 -4.24
N ALA A 114 -6.75 10.29 -4.59
CA ALA A 114 -6.16 9.37 -3.62
C ALA A 114 -5.31 10.13 -2.60
N VAL A 115 -4.44 11.06 -3.04
CA VAL A 115 -3.69 11.95 -2.15
C VAL A 115 -4.63 12.76 -1.25
N THR A 116 -5.69 13.34 -1.82
CA THR A 116 -6.62 14.21 -1.08
C THR A 116 -7.30 13.45 0.06
N TRP A 117 -7.80 12.25 -0.21
CA TRP A 117 -8.51 11.47 0.79
C TRP A 117 -7.57 10.75 1.77
N ASP A 118 -6.35 10.39 1.35
CA ASP A 118 -5.29 9.95 2.24
C ASP A 118 -4.91 11.04 3.27
N ARG A 119 -4.81 12.30 2.83
CA ARG A 119 -4.62 13.47 3.72
C ARG A 119 -5.81 13.75 4.63
N ALA A 120 -7.03 13.50 4.15
CA ALA A 120 -8.20 13.57 5.01
C ALA A 120 -8.12 12.52 6.13
N GLY A 121 -7.58 11.33 5.85
CA GLY A 121 -7.24 10.32 6.85
C GLY A 121 -6.30 10.84 7.94
N ASP A 122 -5.22 11.54 7.55
CA ASP A 122 -4.29 12.16 8.50
C ASP A 122 -5.00 13.19 9.40
N ALA A 123 -5.86 14.01 8.82
CA ALA A 123 -6.62 15.03 9.54
C ALA A 123 -7.62 14.40 10.53
N ILE A 124 -8.28 13.31 10.11
CA ILE A 124 -9.18 12.53 10.97
C ILE A 124 -8.39 11.93 12.14
N ALA A 125 -7.26 11.26 11.87
CA ALA A 125 -6.42 10.64 12.90
C ALA A 125 -5.89 11.68 13.91
N LEU A 126 -5.45 12.84 13.43
CA LEU A 126 -5.01 13.96 14.27
C LEU A 126 -6.14 14.49 15.16
N GLU A 127 -7.34 14.64 14.60
CA GLU A 127 -8.50 15.09 15.36
C GLU A 127 -8.93 14.05 16.40
N SER A 128 -8.90 12.75 16.07
CA SER A 128 -9.14 11.65 17.02
C SER A 128 -8.24 11.78 18.26
N VAL A 129 -6.94 12.02 18.07
CA VAL A 129 -5.98 12.19 19.17
C VAL A 129 -6.27 13.44 19.99
N ARG A 130 -6.64 14.57 19.36
CA ARG A 130 -7.00 15.81 20.06
C ARG A 130 -8.25 15.66 20.91
N LEU A 131 -9.29 15.04 20.36
CA LEU A 131 -10.53 14.75 21.08
C LEU A 131 -10.27 13.79 22.24
N LEU A 132 -9.41 12.79 22.05
CA LEU A 132 -9.01 11.87 23.11
C LEU A 132 -8.30 12.63 24.25
N ALA A 133 -7.31 13.46 23.92
CA ALA A 133 -6.55 14.25 24.88
C ALA A 133 -7.39 15.28 25.67
N ALA A 134 -8.54 15.71 25.13
CA ALA A 134 -9.47 16.59 25.84
C ALA A 134 -10.23 15.90 26.98
N ARG A 135 -10.20 14.56 27.08
CA ARG A 135 -10.86 13.81 28.15
C ARG A 135 -10.06 13.91 29.46
N PRO A 136 -10.70 14.21 30.61
CA PRO A 136 -10.01 14.28 31.89
C PRO A 136 -9.29 12.98 32.24
N GLY A 137 -8.01 13.07 32.60
CA GLY A 137 -7.19 11.93 33.02
C GLY A 137 -6.70 11.04 31.87
N GLN A 138 -6.96 11.39 30.61
CA GLN A 138 -6.46 10.63 29.46
C GLN A 138 -4.95 10.86 29.27
N PRO A 139 -4.12 9.80 29.18
CA PRO A 139 -2.70 9.95 28.85
C PRO A 139 -2.51 10.42 27.40
N PRO A 140 -1.39 11.09 27.07
CA PRO A 140 -1.09 11.48 25.71
C PRO A 140 -0.95 10.23 24.82
N VAL A 141 -1.60 10.25 23.66
CA VAL A 141 -1.50 9.21 22.63
C VAL A 141 -0.86 9.83 21.41
N ASN A 142 0.15 9.16 20.84
CA ASN A 142 0.76 9.55 19.58
C ASN A 142 0.38 8.56 18.48
N LEU A 143 0.05 9.09 17.31
CA LEU A 143 -0.10 8.31 16.09
C LEU A 143 1.03 8.64 15.12
N TYR A 144 1.47 7.62 14.39
CA TYR A 144 2.56 7.70 13.42
C TYR A 144 2.07 7.12 12.10
N LYS A 145 2.11 7.93 11.04
CA LYS A 145 1.92 7.43 9.68
C LYS A 145 3.28 7.01 9.12
N ASN A 146 3.58 5.75 9.34
CA ASN A 146 4.81 5.04 8.98
C ASN A 146 4.48 3.54 8.93
N ASN A 147 5.47 2.66 8.85
CA ASN A 147 5.24 1.21 8.71
C ASN A 147 6.10 0.33 9.61
N ALA A 148 6.97 0.91 10.43
CA ALA A 148 7.86 0.15 11.30
C ALA A 148 8.06 0.89 12.63
N ASP A 149 8.01 0.17 13.73
CA ASP A 149 8.20 0.73 15.07
C ASP A 149 9.65 0.73 15.57
N GLY A 150 10.58 0.21 14.75
CA GLY A 150 12.00 0.06 15.09
C GLY A 150 12.29 -1.03 16.13
N LYS A 151 11.30 -1.85 16.48
CA LYS A 151 11.37 -2.90 17.52
C LYS A 151 10.96 -4.28 16.97
N GLY A 152 10.96 -4.42 15.64
CA GLY A 152 10.66 -5.67 14.94
C GLY A 152 9.22 -5.79 14.42
N GLN A 153 8.34 -4.80 14.68
CA GLN A 153 6.97 -4.82 14.17
C GLN A 153 6.83 -3.97 12.91
N SER A 154 5.98 -4.45 11.98
CA SER A 154 5.60 -3.71 10.78
C SER A 154 4.10 -3.80 10.49
N TYR A 155 3.54 -2.68 10.04
CA TYR A 155 2.13 -2.46 9.73
C TYR A 155 1.94 -1.84 8.35
N GLY A 156 0.74 -1.99 7.80
CA GLY A 156 0.44 -1.81 6.38
C GLY A 156 0.12 -0.38 5.93
N THR A 157 0.51 -0.08 4.69
CA THR A 157 -0.18 0.92 3.87
C THR A 157 -0.54 0.28 2.55
N HIS A 158 -1.80 -0.10 2.41
CA HIS A 158 -2.26 -0.88 1.27
C HIS A 158 -2.80 0.02 0.16
N GLU A 159 -2.53 -0.35 -1.08
CA GLU A 159 -3.10 0.26 -2.26
C GLU A 159 -4.08 -0.71 -2.91
N ASN A 160 -5.20 -0.18 -3.36
CA ASN A 160 -6.25 -0.96 -3.99
C ASN A 160 -6.50 -0.44 -5.39
N TYR A 161 -6.54 -1.36 -6.36
CA TYR A 161 -6.75 -1.01 -7.76
C TYR A 161 -7.82 -1.93 -8.37
N LEU A 162 -8.90 -1.34 -8.88
CA LEU A 162 -9.90 -2.10 -9.64
C LEU A 162 -9.27 -2.54 -10.96
N MET A 163 -9.38 -3.82 -11.29
CA MET A 163 -8.94 -4.40 -12.56
C MET A 163 -10.02 -5.28 -13.17
N PRO A 164 -10.09 -5.43 -14.50
CA PRO A 164 -11.01 -6.35 -15.13
C PRO A 164 -10.55 -7.79 -14.92
N ARG A 165 -11.50 -8.70 -14.65
CA ARG A 165 -11.23 -10.12 -14.36
C ARG A 165 -10.53 -10.87 -15.50
N ARG A 166 -10.68 -10.36 -16.74
CA ARG A 166 -10.07 -10.93 -17.95
C ARG A 166 -8.54 -10.84 -17.96
N THR A 167 -7.94 -9.95 -17.17
CA THR A 167 -6.48 -9.80 -17.10
C THR A 167 -5.89 -11.02 -16.38
N PRO A 168 -5.04 -11.83 -17.03
CA PRO A 168 -4.50 -13.03 -16.41
C PRO A 168 -3.62 -12.68 -15.21
N PHE A 169 -3.88 -13.30 -14.06
CA PHE A 169 -3.10 -13.06 -12.84
C PHE A 169 -1.59 -13.33 -12.99
N PRO A 170 -1.13 -14.34 -13.77
CA PRO A 170 0.29 -14.52 -14.03
C PRO A 170 0.97 -13.32 -14.72
N GLU A 171 0.25 -12.61 -15.59
CA GLU A 171 0.77 -11.39 -16.23
C GLU A 171 0.89 -10.23 -15.24
N ILE A 172 -0.06 -10.14 -14.30
CA ILE A 172 0.00 -9.19 -13.17
C ILE A 172 1.26 -9.47 -12.34
N VAL A 173 1.49 -10.73 -11.95
CA VAL A 173 2.67 -11.13 -11.17
C VAL A 173 3.97 -10.82 -11.92
N ARG A 174 4.07 -11.27 -13.17
CA ARG A 174 5.26 -11.13 -14.02
C ARG A 174 5.72 -9.67 -14.16
N HIS A 175 4.77 -8.76 -14.35
CA HIS A 175 5.07 -7.35 -14.58
C HIS A 175 5.07 -6.48 -13.32
N LEU A 176 4.31 -6.82 -12.28
CA LEU A 176 4.33 -5.99 -11.07
C LEU A 176 5.51 -6.28 -10.17
N ILE A 177 6.05 -7.49 -10.14
CA ILE A 177 7.19 -7.80 -9.27
C ILE A 177 8.40 -6.89 -9.55
N PRO A 178 8.91 -6.77 -10.80
CA PRO A 178 10.06 -5.91 -11.06
C PRO A 178 9.77 -4.43 -10.76
N PHE A 179 8.56 -3.99 -11.08
CA PHE A 179 8.11 -2.63 -10.80
C PHE A 179 8.04 -2.35 -9.28
N PHE A 180 7.46 -3.24 -8.49
CA PHE A 180 7.34 -3.08 -7.04
C PHE A 180 8.66 -3.19 -6.30
N VAL A 181 9.56 -4.07 -6.74
CA VAL A 181 10.92 -4.18 -6.20
C VAL A 181 11.69 -2.86 -6.35
N THR A 182 11.45 -2.12 -7.43
CA THR A 182 12.25 -0.95 -7.81
C THR A 182 11.59 0.40 -7.54
N ARG A 183 10.24 0.49 -7.51
CA ARG A 183 9.52 1.77 -7.30
C ARG A 183 9.80 2.44 -5.96
N GLN A 184 10.35 1.71 -4.98
CA GLN A 184 10.78 2.28 -3.71
C GLN A 184 11.82 3.40 -3.87
N VAL A 185 12.61 3.44 -4.95
CA VAL A 185 13.50 4.59 -5.22
C VAL A 185 12.73 5.89 -5.47
N VAL A 186 11.46 5.78 -5.89
CA VAL A 186 10.56 6.92 -6.15
C VAL A 186 9.65 7.20 -4.94
N CYS A 187 9.17 6.16 -4.25
CA CYS A 187 8.13 6.30 -3.23
C CYS A 187 8.50 5.74 -1.84
N GLY A 188 9.75 5.41 -1.56
CA GLY A 188 10.20 5.00 -0.23
C GLY A 188 10.11 6.14 0.79
N ALA A 189 9.75 5.83 2.03
CA ALA A 189 9.60 6.82 3.10
C ALA A 189 10.85 6.97 3.99
N GLY A 190 11.86 6.12 3.78
CA GLY A 190 13.11 6.12 4.54
C GLY A 190 13.01 5.45 5.90
N ARG A 191 14.07 4.74 6.30
CA ARG A 191 14.22 4.14 7.64
C ARG A 191 15.66 4.13 8.08
N VAL A 192 15.89 4.52 9.33
CA VAL A 192 17.17 4.32 10.02
C VAL A 192 17.18 2.93 10.65
N GLY A 193 18.26 2.19 10.44
CA GLY A 193 18.42 0.82 10.89
C GLY A 193 18.09 -0.19 9.78
N LEU A 194 18.94 -1.21 9.65
CA LEU A 194 18.82 -2.30 8.68
C LEU A 194 18.33 -3.59 9.37
N GLY A 195 17.58 -4.39 8.60
CA GLY A 195 16.94 -5.61 9.07
C GLY A 195 15.62 -5.35 9.82
N VAL A 196 14.85 -6.41 10.02
CA VAL A 196 13.54 -6.40 10.72
C VAL A 196 13.61 -5.66 12.06
N ASP A 197 14.64 -5.93 12.86
CA ASP A 197 14.82 -5.35 14.20
C ASP A 197 15.59 -4.02 14.23
N SER A 198 15.92 -3.42 13.07
CA SER A 198 16.70 -2.16 12.99
C SER A 198 18.07 -2.21 13.68
N ARG A 199 18.67 -3.40 13.84
CA ARG A 199 19.96 -3.59 14.54
C ARG A 199 21.18 -3.31 13.67
N GLY A 200 21.07 -3.46 12.35
CA GLY A 200 22.16 -3.10 11.44
C GLY A 200 22.28 -1.58 11.32
N ALA A 201 23.49 -1.04 11.42
CA ALA A 201 23.69 0.40 11.26
C ALA A 201 23.56 0.79 9.77
N GLY A 202 22.75 1.80 9.48
CA GLY A 202 22.56 2.31 8.12
C GLY A 202 21.25 3.08 7.96
N TYR A 203 21.07 3.63 6.77
CA TYR A 203 19.79 4.17 6.29
C TYR A 203 19.36 3.34 5.09
N GLN A 204 18.06 3.07 4.99
CA GLN A 204 17.46 2.37 3.87
C GLN A 204 16.28 3.14 3.30
N ILE A 205 15.99 2.92 2.03
CA ILE A 205 15.00 3.68 1.26
C ILE A 205 13.57 3.36 1.70
N SER A 206 13.26 2.08 1.94
CA SER A 206 11.90 1.63 2.31
C SER A 206 11.82 1.18 3.76
N GLN A 207 10.68 1.47 4.40
CA GLN A 207 10.36 0.93 5.72
C GLN A 207 9.91 -0.53 5.67
N ARG A 208 9.30 -0.96 4.55
CA ARG A 208 8.66 -2.26 4.39
C ARG A 208 9.58 -3.36 3.85
N ALA A 209 10.62 -3.01 3.08
CA ALA A 209 11.43 -3.99 2.32
C ALA A 209 11.96 -5.18 3.14
N ASP A 210 12.41 -4.95 4.38
CA ASP A 210 12.96 -5.99 5.27
C ASP A 210 11.92 -7.01 5.75
N PHE A 211 10.62 -6.69 5.66
CA PHE A 211 9.54 -7.48 6.24
C PHE A 211 8.85 -8.40 5.21
N PHE A 212 9.34 -8.44 3.97
CA PHE A 212 8.84 -9.30 2.90
C PHE A 212 9.71 -10.55 2.76
N GLU A 213 9.05 -11.70 2.60
CA GLU A 213 9.70 -13.01 2.66
C GLU A 213 9.37 -13.88 1.43
N THR A 214 8.28 -13.56 0.72
CA THR A 214 7.81 -14.36 -0.41
C THR A 214 7.46 -13.48 -1.62
N GLU A 215 7.34 -14.08 -2.80
CA GLU A 215 6.99 -13.35 -4.02
C GLU A 215 5.47 -13.20 -4.19
N VAL A 216 4.72 -14.28 -3.95
CA VAL A 216 3.27 -14.36 -4.17
C VAL A 216 2.64 -15.20 -3.06
N GLY A 217 1.62 -14.67 -2.39
CA GLY A 217 1.01 -15.28 -1.22
C GLY A 217 -0.27 -14.59 -0.78
N LEU A 218 -0.98 -15.17 0.17
CA LEU A 218 -2.28 -14.67 0.63
C LEU A 218 -2.16 -13.83 1.91
N GLU A 219 -1.10 -14.05 2.68
CA GLU A 219 -0.84 -13.47 3.97
C GLU A 219 -0.49 -11.98 3.89
N THR A 220 -0.81 -11.22 4.96
CA THR A 220 -0.54 -9.77 5.06
C THR A 220 0.29 -9.40 6.31
N THR A 221 0.25 -10.26 7.35
CA THR A 221 0.89 -10.06 8.66
C THR A 221 2.13 -10.94 8.88
N LEU A 222 2.20 -12.10 8.22
CA LEU A 222 3.28 -13.09 8.29
C LEU A 222 3.71 -13.47 6.87
N LYS A 223 4.97 -13.87 6.67
CA LYS A 223 5.50 -14.34 5.37
C LYS A 223 5.12 -13.44 4.18
N ARG A 224 5.18 -12.13 4.39
CA ARG A 224 4.55 -11.14 3.51
C ARG A 224 5.01 -11.30 2.06
N PRO A 225 4.07 -11.43 1.10
CA PRO A 225 4.35 -11.57 -0.32
C PRO A 225 4.44 -10.23 -1.04
N ILE A 226 5.35 -10.10 -2.01
CA ILE A 226 5.43 -8.92 -2.89
C ILE A 226 4.09 -8.68 -3.61
N ILE A 227 3.45 -9.75 -4.10
CA ILE A 227 2.10 -9.75 -4.67
C ILE A 227 1.16 -10.51 -3.74
N ASN A 228 0.25 -9.77 -3.09
CA ASN A 228 -0.81 -10.39 -2.31
C ASN A 228 -1.92 -10.93 -3.23
N THR A 229 -2.42 -12.12 -2.92
CA THR A 229 -3.41 -12.85 -3.74
C THR A 229 -4.83 -12.77 -3.18
N ARG A 230 -5.10 -11.95 -2.15
CA ARG A 230 -6.45 -11.75 -1.62
C ARG A 230 -7.39 -11.33 -2.74
N ASP A 231 -8.55 -11.98 -2.82
CA ASP A 231 -9.48 -11.81 -3.93
C ASP A 231 -10.89 -11.41 -3.47
N GLU A 232 -10.97 -10.22 -2.90
CA GLU A 232 -12.19 -9.61 -2.37
C GLU A 232 -12.51 -8.32 -3.14
N PRO A 233 -13.30 -8.42 -4.23
CA PRO A 233 -13.42 -7.33 -5.18
C PRO A 233 -14.30 -6.17 -4.71
N HIS A 234 -15.18 -6.38 -3.71
CA HIS A 234 -16.27 -5.45 -3.34
C HIS A 234 -17.03 -4.88 -4.55
N ALA A 235 -17.15 -5.71 -5.59
CA ALA A 235 -17.75 -5.39 -6.88
C ALA A 235 -18.27 -6.69 -7.50
N VAL A 236 -18.80 -6.61 -8.72
CA VAL A 236 -19.26 -7.81 -9.46
C VAL A 236 -18.07 -8.73 -9.74
N ALA A 237 -17.94 -9.81 -8.97
CA ALA A 237 -16.76 -10.67 -8.90
C ALA A 237 -16.33 -11.30 -10.24
N ASP A 238 -17.29 -11.62 -11.12
CA ASP A 238 -16.98 -12.18 -12.44
C ASP A 238 -16.46 -11.13 -13.43
N ARG A 239 -16.67 -9.84 -13.16
CA ARG A 239 -16.24 -8.74 -14.03
C ARG A 239 -14.96 -8.08 -13.55
N TYR A 240 -14.77 -8.01 -12.23
CA TYR A 240 -13.71 -7.22 -11.63
C TYR A 240 -12.93 -7.99 -10.55
N ARG A 241 -11.70 -7.55 -10.33
CA ARG A 241 -10.94 -7.84 -9.11
C ARG A 241 -10.49 -6.53 -8.47
N ARG A 242 -10.31 -6.55 -7.15
CA ARG A 242 -9.54 -5.55 -6.41
C ARG A 242 -8.13 -6.11 -6.28
N LEU A 243 -7.16 -5.53 -6.99
CA LEU A 243 -5.76 -5.86 -6.76
C LEU A 243 -5.34 -5.20 -5.45
N HIS A 244 -5.07 -6.02 -4.45
CA HIS A 244 -4.65 -5.61 -3.12
C HIS A 244 -3.11 -5.61 -3.04
N VAL A 245 -2.51 -4.43 -2.90
CA VAL A 245 -1.05 -4.23 -2.92
C VAL A 245 -0.60 -3.80 -1.53
N ILE A 246 0.32 -4.55 -0.92
CA ILE A 246 0.69 -4.37 0.50
C ILE A 246 2.13 -3.89 0.74
N ILE A 247 2.88 -3.64 -0.34
CA ILE A 247 4.33 -3.42 -0.31
C ILE A 247 4.75 -1.97 -0.10
N GLY A 248 3.86 -1.02 -0.37
CA GLY A 248 4.17 0.41 -0.30
C GLY A 248 4.37 0.89 1.14
N ASP A 249 5.23 1.90 1.30
CA ASP A 249 5.35 2.66 2.54
C ASP A 249 4.20 3.68 2.67
N ALA A 250 3.88 4.10 3.90
CA ALA A 250 3.08 5.27 4.19
C ALA A 250 3.89 6.53 3.84
N ASN A 251 3.35 7.38 2.98
CA ASN A 251 4.06 8.57 2.53
C ASN A 251 3.47 9.84 3.14
N GLN A 252 4.35 10.69 3.68
CA GLN A 252 4.03 12.05 4.12
C GLN A 252 4.20 13.08 3.01
N LEU A 253 4.86 12.75 1.91
CA LEU A 253 5.04 13.65 0.77
C LEU A 253 3.97 13.36 -0.28
N ASP A 254 3.19 14.37 -0.64
CA ASP A 254 2.07 14.23 -1.59
C ASP A 254 2.52 13.69 -2.95
N VAL A 255 3.69 14.14 -3.42
CA VAL A 255 4.27 13.70 -4.69
C VAL A 255 4.59 12.20 -4.66
N ALA A 256 5.06 11.66 -3.54
CA ALA A 256 5.34 10.24 -3.42
C ALA A 256 4.05 9.41 -3.49
N THR A 257 2.97 9.83 -2.81
CA THR A 257 1.65 9.16 -2.91
C THR A 257 1.06 9.28 -4.32
N LEU A 258 1.19 10.45 -4.96
CA LEU A 258 0.74 10.67 -6.33
C LEU A 258 1.47 9.76 -7.31
N LEU A 259 2.80 9.67 -7.22
CA LEU A 259 3.60 8.80 -8.08
C LEU A 259 3.31 7.33 -7.78
N LYS A 260 3.28 6.92 -6.50
CA LYS A 260 2.94 5.55 -6.08
C LYS A 260 1.63 5.08 -6.70
N THR A 261 0.59 5.88 -6.66
CA THR A 261 -0.74 5.52 -7.20
C THR A 261 -0.84 5.69 -8.72
N GLY A 262 -0.29 6.78 -9.26
CA GLY A 262 -0.33 7.10 -10.68
C GLY A 262 0.48 6.15 -11.55
N THR A 263 1.75 5.93 -11.21
CA THR A 263 2.64 5.08 -12.01
C THR A 263 2.18 3.62 -11.95
N THR A 264 1.72 3.14 -10.79
CA THR A 264 1.10 1.82 -10.67
C THR A 264 -0.12 1.69 -11.57
N SER A 265 -1.02 2.68 -11.58
CA SER A 265 -2.20 2.65 -12.46
C SER A 265 -1.84 2.56 -13.96
N LEU A 266 -0.79 3.29 -14.39
CA LEU A 266 -0.26 3.21 -15.75
C LEU A 266 0.31 1.83 -16.07
N VAL A 267 1.13 1.26 -15.17
CA VAL A 267 1.67 -0.10 -15.34
C VAL A 267 0.55 -1.13 -15.44
N LEU A 268 -0.48 -1.04 -14.60
CA LEU A 268 -1.67 -1.89 -14.70
C LEU A 268 -2.39 -1.71 -16.04
N GLY A 269 -2.50 -0.48 -16.55
CA GLY A 269 -3.06 -0.19 -17.86
C GLY A 269 -2.29 -0.87 -18.99
N MET A 270 -0.96 -0.83 -18.94
CA MET A 270 -0.11 -1.51 -19.90
C MET A 270 -0.24 -3.04 -19.84
N ILE A 271 -0.37 -3.61 -18.64
CA ILE A 271 -0.60 -5.06 -18.45
C ILE A 271 -1.95 -5.46 -19.04
N GLU A 272 -3.01 -4.69 -18.76
CA GLU A 272 -4.37 -4.96 -19.26
C GLU A 272 -4.48 -4.94 -20.78
N ASP A 273 -3.70 -4.09 -21.44
CA ASP A 273 -3.65 -3.99 -22.90
C ASP A 273 -2.62 -4.94 -23.55
N GLY A 274 -1.86 -5.69 -22.74
CA GLY A 274 -0.78 -6.55 -23.24
C GLY A 274 0.37 -5.79 -23.90
N HIS A 275 0.62 -4.54 -23.47
CA HIS A 275 1.66 -3.69 -24.04
C HIS A 275 3.09 -4.10 -23.62
N LEU A 276 3.24 -4.65 -22.41
CA LEU A 276 4.52 -5.08 -21.86
C LEU A 276 4.94 -6.44 -22.46
N ALA A 277 5.53 -6.41 -23.65
CA ALA A 277 5.97 -7.60 -24.35
C ALA A 277 7.30 -8.17 -23.81
N GLU A 278 8.17 -7.30 -23.30
CA GLU A 278 9.46 -7.72 -22.73
C GLU A 278 9.28 -8.37 -21.35
N ASP A 279 10.20 -9.28 -21.02
CA ASP A 279 10.29 -9.88 -19.70
C ASP A 279 11.41 -9.23 -18.89
N TRP A 280 11.03 -8.48 -17.85
CA TRP A 280 11.95 -7.84 -16.91
C TRP A 280 11.94 -8.54 -15.55
N SER A 281 11.53 -9.80 -15.50
CA SER A 281 11.51 -10.61 -14.27
C SER A 281 12.87 -10.56 -13.57
N ILE A 282 12.85 -10.30 -12.26
CA ILE A 282 14.05 -10.27 -11.42
C ILE A 282 14.31 -11.68 -10.87
N ARG A 283 15.56 -12.17 -10.96
CA ARG A 283 15.90 -13.56 -10.62
C ARG A 283 15.67 -13.93 -9.14
N ARG A 284 15.82 -12.96 -8.22
CA ARG A 284 15.61 -13.14 -6.77
C ARG A 284 14.86 -11.94 -6.19
N PRO A 285 13.55 -11.81 -6.42
CA PRO A 285 12.79 -10.59 -6.12
C PRO A 285 12.86 -10.13 -4.67
N VAL A 286 12.72 -11.03 -3.70
CA VAL A 286 12.76 -10.68 -2.26
C VAL A 286 14.13 -10.15 -1.87
N ALA A 287 15.21 -10.84 -2.26
CA ALA A 287 16.57 -10.39 -2.00
C ALA A 287 16.88 -9.07 -2.72
N ALA A 288 16.36 -8.90 -3.94
CA ALA A 288 16.50 -7.67 -4.72
C ALA A 288 15.77 -6.49 -4.04
N LEU A 289 14.56 -6.70 -3.50
CA LEU A 289 13.81 -5.68 -2.75
C LEU A 289 14.64 -5.13 -1.58
N GLN A 290 15.23 -6.02 -0.79
CA GLN A 290 16.09 -5.66 0.33
C GLN A 290 17.40 -5.00 -0.14
N THR A 291 18.04 -5.55 -1.18
CA THR A 291 19.28 -5.01 -1.76
C THR A 291 19.09 -3.58 -2.27
N VAL A 292 17.99 -3.30 -2.95
CA VAL A 292 17.65 -1.96 -3.43
C VAL A 292 17.37 -1.03 -2.25
N SER A 293 16.61 -1.47 -1.25
CA SER A 293 16.32 -0.65 -0.06
C SER A 293 17.60 -0.26 0.70
N HIS A 294 18.53 -1.20 0.87
CA HIS A 294 19.74 -1.01 1.69
C HIS A 294 20.81 -0.13 1.02
N ASP A 295 20.62 0.25 -0.25
CA ASP A 295 21.53 1.14 -0.94
C ASP A 295 20.90 2.50 -1.28
N PRO A 296 20.98 3.49 -0.36
CA PRO A 296 20.48 4.83 -0.63
C PRO A 296 21.30 5.60 -1.69
N THR A 297 22.40 5.05 -2.20
CA THR A 297 23.16 5.64 -3.32
C THR A 297 22.58 5.28 -4.69
N LEU A 298 21.59 4.38 -4.72
CA LEU A 298 20.90 3.90 -5.91
C LEU A 298 21.79 3.19 -6.95
N GLN A 299 22.96 2.70 -6.54
CA GLN A 299 23.93 2.03 -7.41
C GLN A 299 23.80 0.50 -7.39
N ALA A 300 23.07 -0.05 -6.42
CA ALA A 300 22.87 -1.47 -6.27
C ALA A 300 22.18 -2.03 -7.51
N THR A 301 22.79 -3.09 -8.05
CA THR A 301 22.30 -3.76 -9.24
C THR A 301 21.57 -5.06 -8.88
N VAL A 302 20.53 -5.37 -9.65
CA VAL A 302 19.77 -6.61 -9.59
C VAL A 302 19.93 -7.36 -10.91
N GLU A 303 19.84 -8.69 -10.86
CA GLU A 303 19.95 -9.53 -12.05
C GLU A 303 18.54 -9.90 -12.55
N LEU A 304 18.29 -9.60 -13.82
CA LEU A 304 17.09 -10.02 -14.53
C LEU A 304 17.19 -11.50 -14.93
N ALA A 305 16.05 -12.11 -15.25
CA ALA A 305 15.97 -13.52 -15.64
C ALA A 305 16.73 -13.83 -16.93
N ASP A 306 16.92 -12.84 -17.81
CA ASP A 306 17.69 -12.93 -19.05
C ASP A 306 19.21 -12.72 -18.85
N GLY A 307 19.67 -12.51 -17.61
CA GLY A 307 21.07 -12.33 -17.25
C GLY A 307 21.57 -10.88 -17.34
N ARG A 308 20.74 -9.91 -17.76
CA ARG A 308 21.09 -8.49 -17.63
C ARG A 308 21.22 -8.10 -16.16
N THR A 309 22.19 -7.23 -15.89
CA THR A 309 22.39 -6.61 -14.57
C THR A 309 22.06 -5.13 -14.68
N VAL A 310 21.09 -4.67 -13.90
CA VAL A 310 20.51 -3.32 -14.01
C VAL A 310 20.32 -2.72 -12.62
N THR A 311 20.36 -1.41 -12.50
CA THR A 311 19.97 -0.71 -11.26
C THR A 311 18.45 -0.66 -11.12
N ALA A 312 17.96 -0.30 -9.93
CA ALA A 312 16.53 -0.03 -9.74
C ALA A 312 16.04 1.17 -10.58
N LEU A 313 16.90 2.19 -10.79
CA LEU A 313 16.58 3.33 -11.65
C LEU A 313 16.45 2.91 -13.11
N ASP A 314 17.31 2.02 -13.61
CA ASP A 314 17.21 1.50 -14.98
C ASP A 314 15.86 0.82 -15.20
N VAL A 315 15.43 -0.04 -14.28
CA VAL A 315 14.11 -0.70 -14.37
C VAL A 315 12.97 0.32 -14.38
N GLN A 316 13.03 1.35 -13.54
CA GLN A 316 12.00 2.41 -13.54
C GLN A 316 11.98 3.20 -14.85
N TRP A 317 13.14 3.49 -15.45
CA TRP A 317 13.22 4.09 -16.79
C TRP A 317 12.61 3.18 -17.86
N MET A 318 12.85 1.87 -17.81
CA MET A 318 12.22 0.90 -18.73
C MET A 318 10.69 0.98 -18.66
N TYR A 319 10.12 1.06 -17.46
CA TYR A 319 8.67 1.24 -17.29
C TYR A 319 8.17 2.61 -17.77
N LEU A 320 8.90 3.71 -17.51
CA LEU A 320 8.53 5.04 -17.98
C LEU A 320 8.51 5.10 -19.53
N GLU A 321 9.53 4.56 -20.20
CA GLU A 321 9.61 4.54 -21.67
C GLU A 321 8.53 3.66 -22.30
N ALA A 322 8.21 2.52 -21.68
CA ALA A 322 7.07 1.71 -22.08
C ALA A 322 5.75 2.46 -21.90
N ALA A 323 5.56 3.17 -20.78
CA ALA A 323 4.37 3.98 -20.54
C ALA A 323 4.23 5.11 -21.58
N ARG A 324 5.32 5.79 -21.96
CA ARG A 324 5.31 6.78 -23.06
C ARG A 324 4.87 6.15 -24.37
N THR A 325 5.51 5.06 -24.77
CA THR A 325 5.19 4.37 -26.03
C THR A 325 3.74 3.87 -26.07
N TRP A 326 3.23 3.42 -24.92
CA TRP A 326 1.85 3.01 -24.75
C TRP A 326 0.87 4.18 -24.88
N LEU A 327 1.17 5.31 -24.24
CA LEU A 327 0.36 6.53 -24.29
C LEU A 327 0.37 7.18 -25.68
N ASP A 328 1.52 7.26 -26.37
CA ASP A 328 1.63 7.85 -27.72
C ASP A 328 0.78 7.12 -28.76
N ARG A 329 0.56 5.81 -28.56
CA ARG A 329 -0.28 4.98 -29.42
C ARG A 329 -1.77 5.08 -29.07
N ARG A 330 -2.12 5.73 -27.96
CA ARG A 330 -3.49 5.87 -27.45
C ARG A 330 -3.98 7.31 -27.60
N GLY A 331 -5.17 7.47 -28.15
CA GLY A 331 -5.83 8.79 -28.31
C GLY A 331 -7.08 8.95 -27.44
N ASP A 332 -7.30 8.03 -26.49
CA ASP A 332 -8.54 7.85 -25.76
C ASP A 332 -8.38 8.05 -24.24
N ASP A 333 -7.36 8.77 -23.79
CA ASP A 333 -7.19 9.10 -22.38
C ASP A 333 -8.32 10.04 -21.92
N PRO A 334 -9.20 9.61 -20.99
CA PRO A 334 -10.26 10.47 -20.48
C PRO A 334 -9.74 11.59 -19.56
N GLU A 335 -8.49 11.50 -19.06
CA GLU A 335 -7.91 12.43 -18.08
C GLU A 335 -6.45 12.80 -18.43
N PRO A 336 -6.23 13.38 -19.63
CA PRO A 336 -4.89 13.55 -20.19
C PRO A 336 -4.00 14.46 -19.34
N GLU A 337 -4.55 15.48 -18.67
CA GLU A 337 -3.78 16.36 -17.79
C GLU A 337 -3.28 15.63 -16.54
N ALA A 338 -4.10 14.73 -15.97
CA ALA A 338 -3.71 13.93 -14.81
C ALA A 338 -2.62 12.92 -15.19
N THR A 339 -2.76 12.28 -16.36
CA THR A 339 -1.73 11.38 -16.89
C THR A 339 -0.43 12.13 -17.17
N ALA A 340 -0.50 13.28 -17.85
CA ALA A 340 0.66 14.10 -18.16
C ALA A 340 1.39 14.55 -16.88
N GLN A 341 0.66 14.90 -15.83
CA GLN A 341 1.26 15.26 -14.55
C GLN A 341 2.06 14.09 -13.94
N VAL A 342 1.48 12.89 -13.92
CA VAL A 342 2.17 11.70 -13.37
C VAL A 342 3.42 11.38 -14.19
N MET A 343 3.32 11.39 -15.52
CA MET A 343 4.45 11.12 -16.41
C MET A 343 5.58 12.15 -16.24
N ALA A 344 5.25 13.43 -16.17
CA ALA A 344 6.23 14.51 -16.00
C ALA A 344 6.96 14.41 -14.65
N LEU A 345 6.21 14.21 -13.56
CA LEU A 345 6.82 14.08 -12.23
C LEU A 345 7.64 12.78 -12.11
N TRP A 346 7.22 11.70 -12.76
CA TRP A 346 7.97 10.44 -12.75
C TRP A 346 9.32 10.63 -13.46
N GLU A 347 9.32 11.21 -14.65
CA GLU A 347 10.54 11.57 -15.38
C GLU A 347 11.44 12.51 -14.57
N GLU A 348 10.87 13.57 -13.99
CA GLU A 348 11.62 14.57 -13.21
C GLU A 348 12.33 13.92 -12.02
N VAL A 349 11.63 13.06 -11.27
CA VAL A 349 12.20 12.33 -10.15
C VAL A 349 13.29 11.37 -10.62
N LEU A 350 13.05 10.56 -11.65
CA LEU A 350 14.06 9.63 -12.16
C LEU A 350 15.31 10.35 -12.71
N THR A 351 15.11 11.48 -13.38
CA THR A 351 16.20 12.33 -13.89
C THR A 351 17.02 12.92 -12.75
N SER A 352 16.34 13.41 -11.71
CA SER A 352 16.99 14.00 -10.54
C SER A 352 17.81 12.93 -9.80
N LEU A 353 17.18 11.81 -9.46
CA LEU A 353 17.84 10.68 -8.77
C LEU A 353 19.03 10.11 -9.55
N GLY A 354 18.94 10.06 -10.89
CA GLY A 354 20.04 9.61 -11.74
C GLY A 354 21.23 10.59 -11.81
N ARG A 355 21.03 11.84 -11.40
CA ARG A 355 22.07 12.87 -11.34
C ARG A 355 22.67 13.01 -9.94
N ASP A 356 21.80 13.20 -8.96
CA ASP A 356 22.11 13.40 -7.55
C ASP A 356 20.89 13.01 -6.71
N VAL A 357 21.12 12.21 -5.67
CA VAL A 357 20.05 11.70 -4.79
C VAL A 357 19.60 12.73 -3.74
N MET A 358 20.31 13.86 -3.64
CA MET A 358 20.12 14.90 -2.60
C MET A 358 19.24 16.07 -3.01
#